data_AF-A0A950BDV5-F1
#
_entry.id   AF-A0A950BDV5-F1
#
_cell.length_a   1.000
_cell.length_b   1.000
_cell.length_c   1.000
_cell.angle_alpha   90.00
_cell.angle_beta   90.00
_cell.angle_gamma   90.00
#
_symmetry.space_group_name_H-M   'P 1'
#
loop_
_entity.id
_entity.type
_entity.pdbx_description
1 polymer ?
#
loop_
_entity_poly.entity_id
_entity_poly.type
_entity_poly.pdbx_seq_one_letter_code
_entity_poly.pdbx_strand_id
1 'polypeptide(L)'
;MNHDPSFPGEPSGPSDQEGAPYARLTPECVLDAVDAVLMPANRRTDGRMLALNSYENRVYQVGVEDGPPIVAKFYRPERWSDAAILEEHAFVAELAVREIPAVPALVFEARTLHEHDGFRFSLFERRGGRAPDL
;
A
#
# COMPACT_ATOMS: atom_id res chain seq x y z
N MET A 1 -27.35 50.39 31.36
CA MET A 1 -25.92 50.08 31.19
C MET A 1 -25.58 49.16 32.36
N ASN A 2 -25.53 47.84 32.23
CA ASN A 2 -24.75 47.08 31.27
C ASN A 2 -25.54 45.85 30.79
N HIS A 3 -25.54 45.65 29.47
CA HIS A 3 -26.03 44.45 28.81
C HIS A 3 -24.78 43.59 28.58
N ASP A 4 -24.67 42.47 29.29
CA ASP A 4 -23.67 41.45 29.00
C ASP A 4 -24.43 40.26 28.42
N PRO A 5 -24.38 40.01 27.09
CA PRO A 5 -25.03 38.86 26.51
C PRO A 5 -24.10 37.64 26.65
N SER A 6 -24.58 36.66 27.40
CA SER A 6 -24.08 35.30 27.43
C SER A 6 -23.94 34.76 26.01
N PHE A 7 -22.71 34.49 25.56
CA PHE A 7 -22.46 33.74 24.33
C PHE A 7 -22.62 32.24 24.60
N PRO A 8 -23.48 31.50 23.87
CA PRO A 8 -23.50 30.05 23.94
C PRO A 8 -22.22 29.50 23.29
N GLY A 9 -21.52 28.64 24.02
CA GLY A 9 -20.31 27.97 23.55
C GLY A 9 -20.54 27.25 22.22
N GLU A 10 -19.66 27.52 21.27
CA GLU A 10 -19.63 26.83 19.98
C GLU A 10 -19.52 25.31 20.19
N PRO A 11 -20.23 24.49 19.39
CA PRO A 11 -20.00 23.05 19.42
C PRO A 11 -18.56 22.80 18.99
N SER A 12 -17.80 22.13 19.85
CA SER A 12 -16.49 21.58 19.52
C SER A 12 -16.67 20.68 18.31
N GLY A 13 -16.12 21.08 17.16
CA GLY A 13 -15.99 20.20 16.01
C GLY A 13 -15.24 18.92 16.42
N PRO A 14 -15.46 17.80 15.70
CA PRO A 14 -14.75 16.58 16.00
C PRO A 14 -13.24 16.86 16.00
N SER A 15 -12.58 16.47 17.07
CA SER A 15 -11.14 16.56 17.20
C SER A 15 -10.49 15.70 16.11
N ASP A 16 -9.82 16.33 15.15
CA ASP A 16 -8.89 15.69 14.20
C ASP A 16 -7.69 15.08 14.96
N GLN A 17 -7.94 14.04 15.75
CA GLN A 17 -6.92 13.14 16.32
C GLN A 17 -6.76 11.89 15.45
N GLU A 18 -6.93 12.01 14.14
CA GLU A 18 -6.54 10.97 13.20
C GLU A 18 -5.22 11.38 12.56
N GLY A 19 -4.11 10.86 13.10
CA GLY A 19 -2.79 11.03 12.51
C GLY A 19 -2.80 10.67 11.03
N ALA A 20 -1.90 11.29 10.25
CA ALA A 20 -1.83 11.08 8.80
C ALA A 20 -1.91 9.57 8.45
N PRO A 21 -2.64 9.15 7.39
CA PRO A 21 -2.99 7.73 7.16
C PRO A 21 -1.81 6.75 7.12
N TYR A 22 -0.58 7.23 6.93
CA TYR A 22 0.64 6.44 6.85
C TYR A 22 1.68 6.82 7.89
N ALA A 23 1.29 7.53 8.97
CA ALA A 23 2.23 8.02 9.98
C ALA A 23 3.05 6.90 10.63
N ARG A 24 2.51 5.67 10.68
CA ARG A 24 3.19 4.47 11.21
C ARG A 24 3.90 3.62 10.15
N LEU A 25 3.77 3.94 8.86
CA LEU A 25 4.40 3.18 7.78
C LEU A 25 5.85 3.63 7.59
N THR A 26 6.70 3.29 8.56
CA THR A 26 8.13 3.60 8.53
C THR A 26 8.88 2.67 7.56
N PRO A 27 10.12 3.00 7.16
CA PRO A 27 10.95 2.10 6.37
C PRO A 27 11.09 0.70 6.94
N GLU A 28 11.24 0.58 8.26
CA GLU A 28 11.36 -0.69 8.96
C GLU A 28 10.06 -1.49 8.86
N CYS A 29 8.91 -0.86 9.11
CA CYS A 29 7.59 -1.47 8.94
C CYS A 29 7.37 -1.99 7.51
N VAL A 30 7.84 -1.26 6.49
CA VAL A 30 7.76 -1.71 5.08
C VAL A 30 8.63 -2.95 4.85
N LEU A 31 9.88 -2.95 5.30
CA LEU A 31 10.80 -4.08 5.12
C LEU A 31 10.30 -5.32 5.88
N ASP A 32 9.89 -5.16 7.13
CA ASP A 32 9.35 -6.23 7.97
C ASP A 32 8.09 -6.84 7.36
N ALA A 33 7.19 -6.00 6.81
CA ALA A 33 6.00 -6.45 6.10
C ALA A 33 6.36 -7.29 4.86
N VAL A 34 7.31 -6.82 4.05
CA VAL A 34 7.74 -7.55 2.84
C VAL A 34 8.43 -8.86 3.21
N ASP A 35 9.34 -8.85 4.19
CA ASP A 35 10.05 -10.05 4.63
C ASP A 35 9.10 -11.11 5.21
N ALA A 36 8.07 -10.70 5.96
CA ALA A 36 7.05 -11.62 6.46
C ALA A 36 6.36 -12.43 5.34
N VAL A 37 6.25 -11.86 4.14
CA VAL A 37 5.65 -12.53 2.96
C VAL A 37 6.69 -13.31 2.15
N LEU A 38 7.93 -12.83 2.05
CA LEU A 38 8.98 -13.48 1.26
C LEU A 38 9.62 -14.68 1.97
N MET A 39 9.71 -14.64 3.29
CA MET A 39 10.39 -15.65 4.11
C MET A 39 9.84 -17.07 3.94
N PRO A 40 8.51 -17.32 3.90
CA PRO A 40 7.95 -18.64 3.60
C PRO A 40 8.35 -19.18 2.22
N ALA A 41 8.67 -18.30 1.26
CA ALA A 41 9.17 -18.64 -0.07
C ALA A 41 10.71 -18.72 -0.12
N ASN A 42 11.38 -18.74 1.04
CA ASN A 42 12.83 -18.82 1.18
C ASN A 42 13.56 -17.64 0.52
N ARG A 43 12.93 -16.47 0.48
CA ARG A 43 13.44 -15.20 -0.05
C ARG A 43 13.49 -14.14 1.05
N ARG A 44 14.36 -13.14 0.90
CA ARG A 44 14.52 -12.02 1.84
C ARG A 44 14.81 -10.71 1.14
N THR A 45 14.49 -9.61 1.78
CA THR A 45 14.89 -8.28 1.34
C THR A 45 16.39 -8.06 1.53
N ASP A 46 17.01 -7.24 0.69
CA ASP A 46 18.43 -6.86 0.81
C ASP A 46 18.64 -5.50 1.52
N GLY A 47 17.57 -4.97 2.13
CA GLY A 47 17.55 -3.68 2.81
C GLY A 47 17.45 -2.45 1.89
N ARG A 48 17.56 -2.59 0.57
CA ARG A 48 17.39 -1.46 -0.35
C ARG A 48 15.91 -1.15 -0.55
N MET A 49 15.54 0.12 -0.40
CA MET A 49 14.17 0.58 -0.61
C MET A 49 14.15 1.95 -1.30
N LEU A 50 13.24 2.11 -2.26
CA LEU A 50 12.99 3.37 -2.96
C LEU A 50 11.48 3.66 -2.98
N ALA A 51 11.07 4.78 -2.39
CA ALA A 51 9.69 5.26 -2.51
C ALA A 51 9.44 5.75 -3.95
N LEU A 52 8.30 5.33 -4.53
CA LEU A 52 7.88 5.71 -5.87
C LEU A 52 6.79 6.80 -5.82
N ASN A 53 6.69 7.59 -6.88
CA ASN A 53 5.71 8.66 -6.98
C ASN A 53 4.29 8.09 -7.09
N SER A 54 3.56 8.08 -5.96
CA SER A 54 2.15 7.69 -5.89
C SER A 54 1.44 8.56 -4.85
N TYR A 55 0.24 9.04 -5.20
CA TYR A 55 -0.53 9.97 -4.38
C TYR A 55 -1.49 9.26 -3.42
N GLU A 56 -2.24 8.26 -3.91
CA GLU A 56 -3.24 7.53 -3.13
C GLU A 56 -2.59 6.46 -2.23
N ASN A 57 -1.77 5.60 -2.82
CA ASN A 57 -1.13 4.47 -2.16
C ASN A 57 0.34 4.79 -1.84
N ARG A 58 0.92 4.11 -0.85
CA ARG A 58 2.38 4.16 -0.66
C ARG A 58 3.00 3.00 -1.43
N VAL A 59 3.82 3.34 -2.41
CA VAL A 59 4.43 2.39 -3.31
C VAL A 59 5.93 2.46 -3.15
N TYR A 60 6.54 1.30 -2.93
CA TYR A 60 7.98 1.16 -2.74
C TYR A 60 8.51 0.12 -3.72
N GLN A 61 9.68 0.40 -4.27
CA GLN A 61 10.52 -0.65 -4.85
C GLN A 61 11.43 -1.18 -3.75
N VAL A 62 11.40 -2.49 -3.52
CA VAL A 62 12.15 -3.17 -2.46
C VAL A 62 13.12 -4.16 -3.11
N GLY A 63 14.39 -4.10 -2.73
CA GLY A 63 15.41 -5.04 -3.18
C GLY A 63 15.25 -6.41 -2.52
N VAL A 64 15.57 -7.47 -3.25
CA VAL A 64 15.47 -8.86 -2.80
C VAL A 64 16.81 -9.54 -3.03
N GLU A 65 17.27 -10.33 -2.06
CA GLU A 65 18.49 -11.14 -2.18
C GLU A 65 18.40 -12.06 -3.41
N ASP A 66 19.51 -12.15 -4.15
CA ASP A 66 19.67 -13.03 -5.32
C ASP A 66 18.59 -12.91 -6.41
N GLY A 67 17.87 -11.78 -6.45
CA GLY A 67 16.73 -11.59 -7.35
C GLY A 67 16.48 -10.15 -7.79
N PRO A 68 15.57 -9.95 -8.75
CA PRO A 68 15.12 -8.62 -9.11
C PRO A 68 14.33 -7.99 -7.96
N PRO A 69 14.36 -6.65 -7.84
CA PRO A 69 13.52 -5.96 -6.87
C PRO A 69 12.04 -6.14 -7.20
N ILE A 70 11.21 -6.06 -6.17
CA ILE A 70 9.75 -6.14 -6.26
C ILE A 70 9.12 -4.78 -5.96
N VAL A 71 7.85 -4.62 -6.31
CA VAL A 71 7.07 -3.43 -5.96
C VAL A 71 6.09 -3.81 -4.84
N ALA A 72 6.16 -3.09 -3.73
CA ALA A 72 5.21 -3.20 -2.62
C ALA A 72 4.23 -2.02 -2.67
N LYS A 73 2.93 -2.30 -2.79
CA LYS A 73 1.84 -1.30 -2.79
C LYS A 73 1.07 -1.44 -1.49
N PHE A 74 1.19 -0.45 -0.61
CA PHE A 74 0.40 -0.33 0.61
C PHE A 74 -0.85 0.48 0.32
N TYR A 75 -2.01 -0.12 0.55
CA TYR A 75 -3.30 0.53 0.33
C TYR A 75 -3.57 1.56 1.41
N ARG A 76 -4.18 2.68 1.01
CA ARG A 76 -4.63 3.68 1.98
C ARG A 76 -5.61 3.04 2.96
N PRO A 77 -5.36 3.13 4.28
CA PRO A 77 -6.29 2.64 5.29
C PRO A 77 -7.70 3.18 5.04
N GLU A 78 -8.70 2.33 5.28
CA GLU A 78 -10.14 2.66 5.21
C GLU A 78 -10.68 3.15 3.85
N ARG A 79 -9.84 3.15 2.80
CA ARG A 79 -10.26 3.60 1.47
C ARG A 79 -11.06 2.55 0.69
N TRP A 80 -10.65 1.30 0.80
CA TRP A 80 -11.25 0.16 0.08
C TRP A 80 -11.50 -0.99 1.05
N SER A 81 -12.50 -1.82 0.78
CA SER A 81 -12.67 -3.11 1.49
C SER A 81 -11.72 -4.15 0.92
N ASP A 82 -11.46 -5.22 1.68
CA ASP A 82 -10.65 -6.33 1.19
C ASP A 82 -11.28 -6.99 -0.04
N ALA A 83 -12.61 -7.11 -0.04
CA ALA A 83 -13.37 -7.64 -1.17
C ALA A 83 -13.13 -6.84 -2.46
N ALA A 84 -13.14 -5.50 -2.38
CA ALA A 84 -12.89 -4.63 -3.54
C ALA A 84 -11.45 -4.74 -4.04
N ILE A 85 -10.47 -4.83 -3.12
CA ILE A 85 -9.06 -5.03 -3.50
C ILE A 85 -8.86 -6.39 -4.17
N LEU A 86 -9.47 -7.45 -3.60
CA LEU A 86 -9.37 -8.80 -4.14
C LEU A 86 -10.11 -8.95 -5.49
N GLU A 87 -11.21 -8.21 -5.69
CA GLU A 87 -11.88 -8.11 -6.99
C GLU A 87 -10.96 -7.49 -8.06
N GLU A 88 -10.27 -6.38 -7.73
CA GLU A 88 -9.24 -5.80 -8.61
C GLU A 88 -8.14 -6.83 -8.93
N HIS A 89 -7.64 -7.55 -7.92
CA HIS A 89 -6.61 -8.57 -8.14
C HIS A 89 -7.08 -9.68 -9.08
N ALA A 90 -8.29 -10.19 -8.88
CA ALA A 90 -8.87 -11.22 -9.73
C ALA A 90 -9.04 -10.72 -11.17
N PHE A 91 -9.56 -9.51 -11.35
CA PHE A 91 -9.72 -8.89 -12.66
C PHE A 91 -8.38 -8.72 -13.39
N VAL A 92 -7.36 -8.18 -12.71
CA VAL A 92 -6.03 -8.00 -13.31
C VAL A 92 -5.37 -9.35 -13.64
N ALA A 93 -5.58 -10.38 -12.81
CA ALA A 93 -5.12 -11.73 -13.12
C ALA A 93 -5.80 -12.29 -14.38
N GLU A 94 -7.11 -12.09 -14.56
CA GLU A 94 -7.79 -12.48 -15.79
C GLU A 94 -7.26 -11.75 -17.02
N LEU A 95 -6.95 -10.45 -16.92
CA LEU A 95 -6.35 -9.69 -18.01
C LEU A 95 -5.00 -10.29 -18.41
N ALA A 96 -4.15 -10.61 -17.44
CA ALA A 96 -2.85 -11.22 -17.69
C ALA A 96 -2.98 -12.61 -18.36
N VAL A 97 -3.95 -13.43 -17.95
CA VAL A 97 -4.25 -14.73 -18.58
C VAL A 97 -4.70 -14.55 -20.05
N ARG A 98 -5.39 -13.46 -20.36
CA ARG A 98 -5.81 -13.09 -21.72
C ARG A 98 -4.71 -12.38 -22.51
N GLU A 99 -3.46 -12.38 -22.02
CA GLU A 99 -2.31 -11.70 -22.61
C GLU A 99 -2.50 -10.18 -22.79
N ILE A 100 -3.43 -9.58 -22.04
CA ILE A 100 -3.62 -8.13 -22.00
C ILE A 100 -2.53 -7.55 -21.10
N PRO A 101 -1.79 -6.50 -21.54
CA PRO A 101 -0.71 -5.91 -20.75
C PRO A 101 -1.19 -5.37 -19.39
N ALA A 102 -1.02 -6.17 -18.34
CA ALA A 102 -1.31 -5.81 -16.96
C ALA A 102 -0.37 -6.61 -16.03
N VAL A 103 -0.02 -6.05 -14.87
CA VAL A 103 0.87 -6.71 -13.91
C VAL A 103 0.03 -7.23 -12.74
N PRO A 104 -0.21 -8.56 -12.65
CA PRO A 104 -0.97 -9.13 -11.55
C PRO A 104 -0.19 -9.04 -10.23
N ALA A 105 -0.92 -9.01 -9.12
CA ALA A 105 -0.33 -9.19 -7.80
C ALA A 105 0.29 -10.58 -7.69
N LEU A 106 1.49 -10.66 -7.12
CA LEU A 106 2.19 -11.91 -6.84
C LEU A 106 1.40 -12.71 -5.80
N VAL A 107 1.36 -14.02 -6.00
CA VAL A 107 0.71 -14.95 -5.08
C VAL A 107 1.76 -15.53 -4.14
N PHE A 108 1.59 -15.29 -2.84
CA PHE A 108 2.35 -15.93 -1.78
C PHE A 108 1.39 -16.64 -0.84
N GLU A 109 1.64 -17.92 -0.57
CA GLU A 109 0.76 -18.77 0.27
C GLU A 109 -0.72 -18.70 -0.15
N ALA A 110 -0.99 -18.80 -1.46
CA ALA A 110 -2.32 -18.69 -2.05
C ALA A 110 -3.06 -17.35 -1.81
N ARG A 111 -2.33 -16.29 -1.40
CA ARG A 111 -2.87 -14.95 -1.15
C ARG A 111 -2.14 -13.91 -1.99
N THR A 112 -2.85 -12.86 -2.35
CA THR A 112 -2.32 -11.69 -3.08
C THR A 112 -2.44 -10.40 -2.26
N LEU A 113 -3.34 -10.38 -1.28
CA LEU A 113 -3.51 -9.31 -0.31
C LEU A 113 -2.95 -9.79 1.04
N HIS A 114 -2.07 -9.00 1.61
CA HIS A 114 -1.39 -9.25 2.88
C HIS A 114 -1.68 -8.10 3.84
N GLU A 115 -1.45 -8.34 5.13
CA GLU A 115 -1.59 -7.34 6.17
C GLU A 115 -0.37 -7.37 7.10
N HIS A 116 0.12 -6.19 7.48
CA HIS A 116 1.15 -6.02 8.49
C HIS A 116 0.89 -4.70 9.25
N ASP A 117 0.87 -4.74 10.59
CA ASP A 117 0.64 -3.56 11.44
C ASP A 117 -0.59 -2.71 11.08
N GLY A 118 -1.67 -3.36 10.63
CA GLY A 118 -2.91 -2.71 10.19
C GLY A 118 -2.82 -2.07 8.80
N PHE A 119 -1.71 -2.24 8.08
CA PHE A 119 -1.60 -1.86 6.68
C PHE A 119 -1.81 -3.06 5.78
N ARG A 120 -2.75 -2.92 4.86
CA ARG A 120 -2.96 -3.88 3.78
C ARG A 120 -2.00 -3.58 2.64
N PHE A 121 -1.40 -4.60 2.05
CA PHE A 121 -0.48 -4.43 0.95
C PHE A 121 -0.43 -5.65 0.02
N SER A 122 0.11 -5.42 -1.18
CA SER A 122 0.32 -6.44 -2.20
C SER A 122 1.70 -6.28 -2.83
N LEU A 123 2.28 -7.38 -3.29
CA LEU A 123 3.57 -7.42 -3.96
C LEU A 123 3.39 -7.64 -5.46
N PHE A 124 4.22 -7.00 -6.28
CA PHE A 124 4.16 -7.07 -7.73
C PHE A 124 5.55 -7.25 -8.32
N GLU A 125 5.64 -7.89 -9.49
CA GLU A 125 6.87 -7.85 -10.28
C GLU A 125 7.18 -6.41 -10.69
N ARG A 126 8.44 -6.01 -10.59
CA ARG A 126 8.87 -4.74 -11.18
C ARG A 126 8.83 -4.86 -12.70
N ARG A 127 7.91 -4.13 -13.34
CA ARG A 127 7.89 -3.93 -14.79
C ARG A 127 8.25 -2.49 -15.11
N GLY A 128 9.36 -2.31 -15.82
CA GLY A 128 9.74 -1.00 -16.37
C GLY A 128 8.88 -0.67 -17.59
N GLY A 129 8.37 0.55 -17.66
CA GLY A 129 7.78 1.12 -18.87
C GLY A 129 8.77 2.03 -19.60
N ARG A 130 8.53 2.27 -20.88
CA ARG A 130 9.07 3.44 -21.59
C ARG A 130 8.06 4.59 -21.41
N ALA A 131 8.53 5.81 -21.21
CA ALA A 131 7.64 6.97 -21.29
C ALA A 131 6.96 6.97 -22.67
N PRO A 132 5.65 7.20 -22.76
CA PRO A 132 5.00 7.37 -24.06
C PRO A 132 5.67 8.52 -24.81
N ASP A 133 5.83 8.38 -26.12
CA ASP A 133 6.31 9.48 -26.95
C ASP A 133 5.34 10.67 -26.79
N LEU A 134 5.88 11.85 -26.50
CA LEU A 134 5.12 13.09 -26.32
C LEU A 134 4.80 13.76 -27.67
#